data_AF-A0A1E3K668-F1
#
_entry.id   AF-A0A1E3K668-F1
#
_cell.length_a   1.000
_cell.length_b   1.000
_cell.length_c   1.000
_cell.angle_alpha   90.00
_cell.angle_beta   90.00
_cell.angle_gamma   90.00
#
_symmetry.space_group_name_H-M   'P 1'
#
loop_
_entity.id
_entity.type
_entity.pdbx_description
1 polymer ?
#
loop_
_entity_poly.entity_id
_entity_poly.type
_entity_poly.pdbx_seq_one_letter_code
_entity_poly.pdbx_strand_id
1 'polypeptide(L)' 'MSNLYATEPATNGKVIFDTTAGEIEVELWGKECPKAVKNFLALIMEGQSSSHVRPTSD' A
#
# COMPACT_ATOMS: atom_id res chain seq x y z
N MET A 1 31.08 -2.93 5.33
CA MET A 1 29.87 -2.44 6.01
C MET A 1 29.28 -1.32 5.15
N SER A 2 28.53 -1.68 4.11
CA SER A 2 27.81 -0.72 3.28
C SER A 2 26.57 -0.27 4.03
N ASN A 3 26.64 0.90 4.69
CA ASN A 3 25.45 1.54 5.25
C ASN A 3 24.55 1.97 4.09
N LEU A 4 23.61 1.12 3.73
CA LEU A 4 22.46 1.52 2.94
C LEU A 4 21.56 2.32 3.88
N TYR A 5 21.85 3.61 4.07
CA TYR A 5 20.92 4.50 4.75
C TYR A 5 19.71 4.63 3.82
N ALA A 6 18.68 3.84 4.06
CA ALA A 6 17.36 4.15 3.53
C ALA A 6 16.99 5.53 4.11
N THR A 7 17.11 6.56 3.29
CA THR A 7 16.72 7.94 3.64
C THR A 7 15.21 8.11 3.71
N GLU A 8 14.48 7.07 3.32
CA GLU A 8 13.03 7.04 3.26
C GLU A 8 12.47 6.65 4.64
N PRO A 9 11.42 7.34 5.10
CA PRO A 9 10.77 7.03 6.37
C PRO A 9 10.11 5.64 6.33
N ALA A 10 9.87 5.05 7.49
CA ALA A 10 9.22 3.74 7.57
C ALA A 10 7.79 3.79 7.00
N THR A 11 7.49 2.92 6.03
CA THR A 11 6.14 2.72 5.50
C THR A 11 5.23 2.15 6.61
N ASN A 12 3.96 2.55 6.62
CA ASN A 12 3.01 2.20 7.70
C ASN A 12 1.74 1.53 7.19
N GLY A 13 1.60 1.39 5.87
CA GLY A 13 0.51 0.64 5.27
C GLY A 13 1.05 -0.22 4.13
N LYS A 14 0.46 -1.39 3.96
CA LYS A 14 0.72 -2.29 2.83
C LYS A 14 -0.61 -2.63 2.17
N VAL A 15 -0.64 -2.56 0.85
CA VAL A 15 -1.80 -2.96 0.04
C VAL A 15 -1.33 -3.98 -0.98
N ILE A 16 -2.08 -5.05 -1.13
CA ILE A 16 -1.78 -6.14 -2.06
C ILE A 16 -2.85 -6.18 -3.14
N PHE A 17 -2.43 -6.08 -4.40
CA PHE A 17 -3.29 -6.18 -5.57
C PHE A 17 -3.08 -7.52 -6.27
N ASP A 18 -4.11 -8.36 -6.27
CA ASP A 18 -4.15 -9.57 -7.08
C ASP A 18 -4.56 -9.20 -8.53
N THR A 19 -3.59 -9.12 -9.44
CA THR A 19 -3.84 -8.86 -10.87
C THR A 19 -3.61 -10.12 -11.71
N THR A 20 -4.13 -10.15 -12.94
CA THR A 20 -3.92 -11.28 -13.87
C THR A 20 -2.45 -11.47 -14.27
N ALA A 21 -1.62 -10.44 -14.09
CA ALA A 21 -0.18 -10.47 -14.34
C ALA A 21 0.64 -10.87 -13.10
N GLY A 22 0.02 -11.02 -11.92
CA GLY A 22 0.67 -11.35 -10.66
C GLY A 22 0.22 -10.47 -9.49
N GLU A 23 0.72 -10.82 -8.30
CA GLU A 23 0.49 -10.09 -7.05
C GLU A 23 1.41 -8.86 -7.00
N ILE A 24 0.83 -7.68 -6.82
CA ILE A 24 1.55 -6.42 -6.70
C ILE A 24 1.41 -5.92 -5.27
N GLU A 25 2.54 -5.77 -4.59
CA GLU A 25 2.60 -5.19 -3.25
C GLU A 25 2.95 -3.70 -3.33
N VAL A 26 2.15 -2.86 -2.68
CA VAL A 26 2.34 -1.41 -2.60
C VAL A 26 2.44 -1.00 -1.15
N GLU A 27 3.58 -0.42 -0.76
CA GLU A 27 3.78 0.15 0.57
C GLU A 27 3.47 1.65 0.57
N LEU A 28 2.86 2.11 1.66
CA LEU A 28 2.31 3.46 1.80
C LEU A 28 2.87 4.15 3.05
N TRP A 29 3.27 5.42 2.87
CA TRP A 29 3.65 6.34 3.93
C TRP A 29 2.43 7.00 4.57
N GLY A 30 1.71 6.23 5.38
CA GLY A 30 0.50 6.69 6.08
C GLY A 30 0.75 7.83 7.08
N LYS A 31 1.97 7.95 7.61
CA LYS A 31 2.33 8.98 8.60
C LYS A 31 2.65 10.32 7.94
N GLU A 32 3.31 10.30 6.79
CA GLU A 32 3.76 11.46 6.05
C GLU A 32 2.64 12.05 5.19
N CYS A 33 1.82 11.19 4.58
CA CYS A 33 0.79 11.56 3.61
C CYS A 33 -0.61 11.02 3.97
N PRO A 34 -1.17 11.34 5.16
CA PRO A 34 -2.41 10.72 5.63
C PRO A 34 -3.63 11.02 4.76
N LYS A 35 -3.68 12.18 4.08
CA LYS A 35 -4.79 12.53 3.19
C LYS A 35 -4.79 11.71 1.90
N ALA A 36 -3.62 11.58 1.27
CA ALA A 36 -3.49 10.82 0.03
C ALA A 36 -3.74 9.33 0.27
N VAL A 37 -3.17 8.78 1.36
CA VAL A 37 -3.36 7.38 1.73
C VAL A 37 -4.82 7.08 2.03
N LYS A 38 -5.54 7.95 2.74
CA LYS A 38 -6.99 7.78 2.99
C LYS A 38 -7.82 7.83 1.71
N ASN A 39 -7.54 8.78 0.81
CA ASN A 39 -8.27 8.87 -0.46
C ASN A 39 -8.01 7.66 -1.36
N PHE A 40 -6.75 7.20 -1.41
CA PHE A 40 -6.36 6.01 -2.15
C PHE A 40 -7.07 4.76 -1.62
N LEU A 41 -7.07 4.55 -0.31
CA LEU A 41 -7.78 3.44 0.33
C LEU A 41 -9.29 3.52 0.09
N ALA A 42 -9.90 4.72 0.18
CA ALA A 42 -11.33 4.90 -0.10
C ALA A 42 -11.67 4.53 -1.55
N LEU A 43 -10.89 4.98 -2.53
CA LEU A 43 -11.06 4.62 -3.94
C LEU A 43 -10.90 3.12 -4.18
N ILE A 44 -9.95 2.48 -3.49
CA ILE A 44 -9.74 1.03 -3.58
C ILE A 44 -10.91 0.27 -2.99
N MET A 45 -11.49 0.73 -1.87
CA MET A 45 -12.65 0.10 -1.24
C MET A 45 -13.93 0.31 -2.05
N GLU A 46 -14.13 1.48 -2.67
CA GLU A 46 -15.30 1.75 -3.51
C GLU A 46 -15.20 1.10 -4.91
N GLY A 47 -14.02 1.07 -5.51
CA GLY A 47 -13.78 0.50 -6.84
C GLY A 47 -13.58 -1.02 -6.87
N GLN A 48 -13.54 -1.69 -5.71
CA GLN A 48 -13.24 -3.11 -5.57
C GLN A 48 -14.39 -4.07 -5.93
N SER A 49 -15.24 -3.69 -6.87
CA SER A 49 -16.33 -4.56 -7.32
C SER A 49 -15.84 -5.73 -8.20
N SER A 50 -14.55 -5.81 -8.57
CA SER A 50 -14.10 -6.82 -9.56
C SER A 50 -12.79 -7.57 -9.30
N SER A 51 -11.96 -7.26 -8.31
CA SER A 51 -10.74 -8.07 -8.05
C SER A 51 -10.25 -7.88 -6.62
N HIS A 52 -10.10 -9.01 -5.93
CA HIS A 52 -9.85 -9.18 -4.50
C HIS A 52 -8.64 -8.37 -4.02
N VAL A 53 -8.81 -7.49 -3.02
CA VAL A 53 -7.71 -6.97 -2.20
C VAL A 53 -7.85 -7.61 -0.82
N ARG A 54 -6.78 -8.26 -0.36
CA ARG A 54 -6.68 -8.74 1.01
C ARG A 54 -6.13 -7.61 1.87
N PRO A 55 -6.91 -7.03 2.82
CA PRO A 55 -6.31 -6.22 3.87
C PRO A 55 -5.45 -7.15 4.72
N THR A 56 -4.12 -7.00 4.67
CA THR A 56 -3.22 -7.74 5.55
C THR A 56 -3.33 -7.15 6.95
N SER A 57 -3.84 -7.95 7.88
CA SER A 57 -3.90 -7.67 9.32
C SER A 57 -2.66 -8.24 10.01
N ASP A 58 -1.54 -7.53 9.94
CA ASP A 58 -0.39 -7.67 10.84
C ASP A 58 0.46 -6.39 10.81
#